data_AF-H2XRV6-F1
#
_entry.id   AF-H2XRV6-F1
#
_cell.length_a   1.000
_cell.length_b   1.000
_cell.length_c   1.000
_cell.angle_alpha   90.00
_cell.angle_beta   90.00
_cell.angle_gamma   90.00
#
_symmetry.space_group_name_H-M   'P 1'
#
loop_
_entity.id
_entity.type
_entity.pdbx_description
1 polymer ?
#
loop_
_entity_poly.entity_id
_entity_poly.type
_entity_poly.pdbx_seq_one_letter_code
_entity_poly.pdbx_strand_id
1 'polypeptide(L)'
;MAEGVQTTGTPPTQTTNHGDVVIGDLPQDFLRMPNDSSTMDQVANDERIAKQMAAMEFQQRNMMPVMIPTNKFKISILEAKLNKNYGVVRMDPYCRVRVNHGVYETETSYNGAKNPHWSKTFSIPLAEAVDHIYIEIFDEKALTTDSRIAWTKIELSDQIKNGEPLDDWWPLSGKLGEELEGSVHLVVSYVKVQQPPPMQQMPIMLPGPYPVG
;
A
#
# COMPACT_ATOMS: atom_id res chain seq x y z
N MET A 1 -20.34 21.26 -82.12
CA MET A 1 -19.30 21.82 -81.25
C MET A 1 -19.75 23.19 -80.80
N ALA A 2 -20.07 23.33 -79.52
CA ALA A 2 -19.98 24.53 -78.68
C ALA A 2 -20.53 24.16 -77.29
N GLU A 3 -19.84 24.64 -76.26
CA GLU A 3 -19.95 24.29 -74.85
C GLU A 3 -21.19 24.86 -74.14
N GLY A 4 -21.50 24.28 -72.97
CA GLY A 4 -22.38 24.85 -71.96
C GLY A 4 -21.93 24.45 -70.56
N VAL A 5 -21.20 25.34 -69.89
CA VAL A 5 -20.87 25.28 -68.45
C VAL A 5 -22.10 25.62 -67.62
N GLN A 6 -22.39 24.84 -66.57
CA GLN A 6 -23.03 25.26 -65.29
C GLN A 6 -23.29 24.01 -64.43
N THR A 7 -23.14 23.95 -63.12
CA THR A 7 -22.55 24.75 -62.04
C THR A 7 -22.67 23.85 -60.81
N THR A 8 -21.64 23.76 -59.98
CA THR A 8 -21.72 23.13 -58.65
C THR A 8 -22.69 23.93 -57.79
N GLY A 9 -23.91 23.45 -57.63
CA GLY A 9 -24.89 24.05 -56.73
C GLY A 9 -24.68 23.53 -55.32
N THR A 10 -24.03 24.31 -54.45
CA THR A 10 -24.21 24.16 -53.00
C THR A 10 -25.71 24.27 -52.72
N PRO A 11 -26.33 23.33 -51.98
CA PRO A 11 -27.77 23.38 -51.76
C PRO A 11 -28.15 24.65 -51.00
N PRO A 12 -29.31 25.24 -51.26
CA PRO A 12 -29.73 26.46 -50.58
C PRO A 12 -29.92 26.17 -49.09
N THR A 13 -29.10 26.84 -48.27
CA THR A 13 -29.12 26.74 -46.82
C THR A 13 -29.69 28.03 -46.25
N GLN A 14 -30.68 27.92 -45.37
CA GLN A 14 -31.21 29.05 -44.60
C GLN A 14 -30.65 29.01 -43.18
N THR A 15 -29.93 30.06 -42.79
CA THR A 15 -29.41 30.22 -41.43
C THR A 15 -30.53 30.67 -40.51
N THR A 16 -30.80 29.89 -39.47
CA THR A 16 -31.69 30.27 -38.37
C THR A 16 -30.88 30.52 -37.11
N ASN A 17 -31.51 31.08 -36.07
CA ASN A 17 -30.86 31.28 -34.75
C ASN A 17 -30.38 29.97 -34.08
N HIS A 18 -30.73 28.80 -34.62
CA HIS A 18 -30.30 27.48 -34.15
C HIS A 18 -29.35 26.74 -35.11
N GLY A 19 -28.88 27.41 -36.16
CA GLY A 19 -27.96 26.85 -37.15
C GLY A 19 -28.51 26.80 -38.58
N ASP A 20 -27.66 26.35 -39.47
CA ASP A 20 -27.88 26.24 -40.91
C ASP A 20 -28.76 25.03 -41.26
N VAL A 21 -29.93 25.29 -41.85
CA VAL A 21 -30.88 24.25 -42.27
C VAL A 21 -30.94 24.22 -43.79
N VAL A 22 -30.62 23.06 -44.36
CA VAL A 22 -30.69 22.82 -45.81
C VAL A 22 -32.15 22.56 -46.19
N ILE A 23 -32.71 23.36 -47.10
CA ILE A 23 -34.11 23.23 -47.54
C ILE A 23 -34.10 22.90 -49.05
N GLY A 24 -34.39 21.64 -49.37
CA GLY A 24 -34.42 21.12 -50.75
C GLY A 24 -34.46 19.59 -50.78
N ASP A 25 -34.43 18.99 -51.96
CA ASP A 25 -34.39 17.53 -52.13
C ASP A 25 -33.14 16.95 -51.45
N LEU A 26 -33.35 15.92 -50.63
CA LEU A 26 -32.29 15.28 -49.86
C LEU A 26 -31.22 14.69 -50.81
N PRO A 27 -29.91 14.96 -50.60
CA PRO A 27 -28.85 14.37 -51.41
C PRO A 27 -28.95 12.84 -51.40
N GLN A 28 -28.78 12.19 -52.57
CA GLN A 28 -28.95 10.72 -52.68
C GLN A 28 -27.95 9.91 -51.84
N ASP A 29 -26.90 10.54 -51.34
CA ASP A 29 -25.84 9.90 -50.54
C ASP A 29 -25.86 10.31 -49.07
N PHE A 30 -26.93 10.97 -48.59
CA PHE A 30 -27.03 11.55 -47.24
C PHE A 30 -26.97 10.52 -46.08
N LEU A 31 -27.10 9.23 -46.37
CA LEU A 31 -26.98 8.13 -45.40
C LEU A 31 -26.18 6.92 -45.91
N ARG A 32 -25.43 7.08 -47.03
CA ARG A 32 -24.62 5.98 -47.55
C ARG A 32 -23.26 5.98 -46.87
N MET A 33 -23.02 4.97 -46.03
CA MET A 33 -21.65 4.64 -45.63
C MET A 33 -20.87 4.19 -46.87
N PRO A 34 -19.63 4.66 -47.10
CA PRO A 34 -18.82 4.20 -48.23
C PRO A 34 -18.66 2.67 -48.19
N ASN A 35 -18.92 2.02 -49.31
CA ASN A 35 -18.87 0.57 -49.50
C ASN A 35 -17.53 -0.07 -49.08
N ASP A 36 -17.62 -1.05 -48.19
CA ASP A 36 -17.03 -2.41 -48.16
C ASP A 36 -15.51 -2.66 -48.35
N SER A 37 -14.67 -1.67 -48.62
CA SER A 37 -13.20 -1.85 -48.55
C SER A 37 -12.61 -1.31 -47.25
N SER A 38 -13.22 -0.27 -46.69
CA SER A 38 -12.79 0.38 -45.45
C SER A 38 -13.11 -0.46 -44.21
N THR A 39 -14.14 -1.31 -44.23
CA THR A 39 -14.52 -2.13 -43.08
C THR A 39 -13.48 -3.21 -42.79
N MET A 40 -12.90 -3.83 -43.81
CA MET A 40 -11.87 -4.86 -43.65
C MET A 40 -10.52 -4.26 -43.20
N ASP A 41 -10.17 -3.08 -43.72
CA ASP A 41 -9.00 -2.32 -43.26
C ASP A 41 -9.18 -1.81 -41.82
N GLN A 42 -10.37 -1.36 -41.44
CA GLN A 42 -10.69 -0.95 -40.07
C GLN A 42 -10.61 -2.12 -39.09
N VAL A 43 -11.18 -3.28 -39.44
CA VAL A 43 -11.10 -4.49 -38.60
C VAL A 43 -9.65 -4.96 -38.42
N ALA A 44 -8.85 -4.94 -39.49
CA ALA A 44 -7.43 -5.32 -39.41
C ALA A 44 -6.60 -4.33 -38.57
N ASN A 45 -6.91 -3.03 -38.64
CA ASN A 45 -6.25 -2.01 -37.85
C ASN A 45 -6.64 -2.10 -36.37
N ASP A 46 -7.92 -2.30 -36.08
CA ASP A 46 -8.44 -2.52 -34.72
C ASP A 46 -7.84 -3.79 -34.08
N GLU A 47 -7.70 -4.87 -34.85
CA GLU A 47 -7.10 -6.12 -34.35
C GLU A 47 -5.61 -5.95 -34.00
N ARG A 48 -4.87 -5.13 -34.76
CA ARG A 48 -3.48 -4.78 -34.45
C ARG A 48 -3.37 -3.94 -33.18
N ILE A 49 -4.24 -2.94 -33.03
CA ILE A 49 -4.30 -2.09 -31.84
C ILE A 49 -4.66 -2.93 -30.61
N ALA A 50 -5.64 -3.82 -30.72
CA ALA A 50 -6.04 -4.73 -29.66
C ALA A 50 -4.90 -5.69 -29.25
N LYS A 51 -4.18 -6.26 -30.22
CA LYS A 51 -3.00 -7.11 -29.94
C LYS A 51 -1.87 -6.34 -29.26
N GLN A 52 -1.63 -5.09 -29.67
CA GLN A 52 -0.59 -4.25 -29.07
C GLN A 52 -0.97 -3.79 -27.66
N MET A 53 -2.23 -3.44 -27.43
CA MET A 53 -2.76 -3.10 -26.10
C MET A 53 -2.71 -4.31 -25.18
N ALA A 54 -3.13 -5.50 -25.64
CA ALA A 54 -3.04 -6.74 -24.85
C ALA A 54 -1.59 -7.13 -24.52
N ALA A 55 -0.65 -6.92 -25.46
CA ALA A 55 0.77 -7.15 -25.22
C ALA A 55 1.36 -6.14 -24.22
N MET A 56 0.98 -4.86 -24.30
CA MET A 56 1.35 -3.84 -23.32
C MET A 56 0.74 -4.13 -21.94
N GLU A 57 -0.52 -4.57 -21.89
CA GLU A 57 -1.20 -4.89 -20.64
C GLU A 57 -0.54 -6.10 -19.96
N PHE A 58 -0.14 -7.12 -20.74
CA PHE A 58 0.64 -8.25 -20.25
C PHE A 58 2.03 -7.82 -19.77
N GLN A 59 2.74 -6.97 -20.54
CA GLN A 59 4.03 -6.42 -20.11
C GLN A 59 3.90 -5.59 -18.83
N GLN A 60 2.87 -4.75 -18.72
CA GLN A 60 2.61 -3.93 -17.53
C GLN A 60 2.26 -4.80 -16.31
N ARG A 61 1.52 -5.89 -16.52
CA ARG A 61 1.18 -6.88 -15.48
C ARG A 61 2.40 -7.70 -15.03
N ASN A 62 3.35 -7.97 -15.92
CA ASN A 62 4.64 -8.60 -15.60
C ASN A 62 5.69 -7.60 -15.07
N MET A 63 5.43 -6.29 -15.14
CA MET A 63 6.24 -5.20 -14.58
C MET A 63 5.71 -4.69 -13.23
N MET A 64 4.73 -5.38 -12.64
CA MET A 64 4.38 -5.14 -11.24
C MET A 64 5.64 -5.41 -10.39
N PRO A 65 6.04 -4.50 -9.47
CA PRO A 65 7.20 -4.73 -8.64
C PRO A 65 7.01 -6.07 -7.93
N VAL A 66 7.99 -6.96 -8.04
CA VAL A 66 8.06 -8.19 -7.25
C VAL A 66 8.04 -7.75 -5.80
N MET A 67 6.86 -7.81 -5.17
CA MET A 67 6.70 -7.49 -3.77
C MET A 67 7.38 -8.62 -3.02
N ILE A 68 8.63 -8.40 -2.59
CA ILE A 68 9.35 -9.36 -1.77
C ILE A 68 8.51 -9.54 -0.50
N PRO A 69 7.96 -10.74 -0.24
CA PRO A 69 7.14 -10.92 0.95
C PRO A 69 8.03 -10.70 2.17
N THR A 70 7.62 -9.75 3.00
CA THR A 70 8.28 -9.43 4.27
C THR A 70 7.56 -10.16 5.38
N ASN A 71 8.33 -10.62 6.37
CA ASN A 71 7.80 -11.21 7.59
C ASN A 71 7.01 -10.15 8.35
N LYS A 72 5.98 -10.57 9.09
CA LYS A 72 5.17 -9.67 9.90
C LYS A 72 5.54 -9.86 11.36
N PHE A 73 6.17 -8.85 11.94
CA PHE A 73 6.41 -8.79 13.38
C PHE A 73 5.39 -7.86 14.02
N LYS A 74 4.75 -8.33 15.09
CA LYS A 74 3.78 -7.58 15.84
C LYS A 74 4.24 -7.50 17.29
N ILE A 75 4.21 -6.30 17.84
CA ILE A 75 4.51 -6.06 19.24
C ILE A 75 3.43 -5.18 19.85
N SER A 76 2.81 -5.66 20.92
CA SER A 76 1.83 -4.95 21.73
C SER A 76 2.47 -4.58 23.06
N ILE A 77 2.49 -3.29 23.37
CA ILE A 77 3.00 -2.73 24.62
C ILE A 77 1.79 -2.37 25.47
N LEU A 78 1.55 -3.15 26.53
CA LEU A 78 0.29 -3.10 27.27
C LEU A 78 0.37 -2.12 28.43
N GLU A 79 1.20 -2.43 29.42
CA GLU A 79 1.37 -1.68 30.65
C GLU A 79 2.78 -1.86 31.21
N ALA A 80 3.14 -1.05 32.20
CA ALA A 80 4.34 -1.29 33.00
C ALA A 80 4.05 -1.06 34.49
N LYS A 81 4.86 -1.68 35.34
CA LYS A 81 4.87 -1.50 36.79
C LYS A 81 6.27 -1.04 37.17
N LEU A 82 6.41 0.24 37.51
CA LEU A 82 7.67 0.87 37.87
C LEU A 82 7.84 0.92 39.38
N ASN A 83 9.07 0.67 39.85
CA ASN A 83 9.36 0.64 41.28
C ASN A 83 9.49 2.04 41.89
N LYS A 84 9.82 3.06 41.08
CA LYS A 84 10.04 4.43 41.55
C LYS A 84 9.36 5.48 40.67
N ASN A 85 8.90 6.55 41.32
CA ASN A 85 8.44 7.77 40.67
C ASN A 85 9.59 8.79 40.69
N TYR A 86 10.01 9.24 39.50
CA TYR A 86 11.07 10.24 39.30
C TYR A 86 10.53 11.62 38.94
N GLY A 87 9.23 11.77 38.75
CA GLY A 87 8.58 13.05 38.49
C GLY A 87 8.49 13.89 39.77
N VAL A 88 8.42 15.22 39.60
CA VAL A 88 8.30 16.15 40.73
C VAL A 88 6.97 15.98 41.47
N VAL A 89 5.90 15.74 40.71
CA VAL A 89 4.55 15.46 41.23
C VAL A 89 4.11 14.06 40.79
N ARG A 90 4.25 13.79 39.50
CA ARG A 90 3.95 12.52 38.83
C ARG A 90 4.79 12.41 37.57
N MET A 91 4.82 11.21 36.99
CA MET A 91 5.38 10.95 35.66
C MET A 91 4.26 10.75 34.66
N ASP A 92 4.55 11.09 33.41
CA ASP A 92 3.70 10.88 32.23
C ASP A 92 4.47 9.96 31.27
N PRO A 93 4.40 8.62 31.45
CA PRO A 93 5.32 7.71 30.78
C PRO A 93 4.90 7.39 29.34
N TYR A 94 5.86 7.33 28.42
CA TYR A 94 5.69 6.71 27.10
C TYR A 94 6.80 5.69 26.84
N CYS A 95 6.52 4.75 25.94
CA CYS A 95 7.44 3.68 25.59
C CYS A 95 7.97 3.88 24.17
N ARG A 96 9.30 3.73 24.01
CA ARG A 96 10.00 3.68 22.74
C ARG A 96 10.54 2.29 22.51
N VAL A 97 10.17 1.68 21.40
CA VAL A 97 10.71 0.39 20.97
C VAL A 97 11.63 0.57 19.77
N ARG A 98 12.75 -0.14 19.78
CA ARG A 98 13.67 -0.25 18.65
C ARG A 98 13.69 -1.68 18.15
N VAL A 99 13.41 -1.84 16.86
CA VAL A 99 13.42 -3.12 16.15
C VAL A 99 14.24 -2.92 14.88
N ASN A 100 15.37 -3.61 14.75
CA ASN A 100 16.39 -3.33 13.73
C ASN A 100 16.79 -1.84 13.69
N HIS A 101 16.46 -1.15 12.60
CA HIS A 101 16.73 0.28 12.40
C HIS A 101 15.49 1.15 12.67
N GLY A 102 14.33 0.52 12.91
CA GLY A 102 13.06 1.20 13.16
C GLY A 102 12.92 1.62 14.62
N VAL A 103 12.37 2.81 14.83
CA VAL A 103 12.01 3.34 16.14
C VAL A 103 10.52 3.62 16.14
N TYR A 104 9.79 3.11 17.14
CA TYR A 104 8.35 3.29 17.27
C TYR A 104 8.02 3.70 18.70
N GLU A 105 7.08 4.64 18.85
CA GLU A 105 6.72 5.22 20.14
C GLU A 105 5.23 5.09 20.40
N THR A 106 4.90 4.80 21.66
CA THR A 106 3.51 4.82 22.13
C THR A 106 3.04 6.26 22.33
N GLU A 107 1.73 6.41 22.50
CA GLU A 107 1.20 7.63 23.11
C GLU A 107 1.66 7.72 24.57
N THR A 108 1.58 8.92 25.14
CA THR A 108 1.90 9.15 26.54
C THR A 108 0.76 8.71 27.44
N SER A 109 1.11 7.96 28.49
CA SER A 109 0.16 7.57 29.54
C SER A 109 0.08 8.71 30.56
N TYR A 110 -0.77 9.71 30.26
CA TYR A 110 -0.99 10.84 31.16
C TYR A 110 -1.50 10.37 32.53
N ASN A 111 -0.88 10.86 33.60
CA ASN A 111 -1.11 10.43 34.98
C ASN A 111 -0.79 8.95 35.25
N GLY A 112 -0.02 8.28 34.39
CA GLY A 112 0.35 6.87 34.56
C GLY A 112 1.24 6.63 35.78
N ALA A 113 2.05 7.61 36.18
CA ALA A 113 2.95 7.53 37.33
C ALA A 113 3.76 6.21 37.34
N LYS A 114 3.54 5.35 38.34
CA LYS A 114 4.23 4.05 38.45
C LYS A 114 3.56 2.91 37.68
N ASN A 115 2.31 3.09 37.23
CA ASN A 115 1.54 2.05 36.54
C ASN A 115 0.98 2.60 35.22
N PRO A 116 1.82 3.00 34.25
CA PRO A 116 1.34 3.46 32.96
C PRO A 116 0.68 2.32 32.16
N HIS A 117 -0.32 2.70 31.38
CA HIS A 117 -1.05 1.82 30.46
C HIS A 117 -1.12 2.47 29.08
N TRP A 118 -0.85 1.68 28.03
CA TRP A 118 -0.83 2.15 26.64
C TRP A 118 -1.68 1.29 25.71
N SER A 119 -1.64 -0.03 25.85
CA SER A 119 -2.34 -0.97 24.95
C SER A 119 -2.07 -0.71 23.45
N LYS A 120 -0.85 -0.28 23.12
CA LYS A 120 -0.46 0.10 21.75
C LYS A 120 0.15 -1.08 21.03
N THR A 121 -0.26 -1.29 19.78
CA THR A 121 0.27 -2.35 18.93
C THR A 121 0.96 -1.79 17.70
N PHE A 122 2.17 -2.25 17.44
CA PHE A 122 2.92 -1.97 16.21
C PHE A 122 2.96 -3.22 15.34
N SER A 123 2.68 -3.05 14.05
CA SER A 123 2.83 -4.09 13.02
C SER A 123 3.95 -3.67 12.08
N ILE A 124 5.07 -4.39 12.15
CA ILE A 124 6.33 -4.03 11.52
C ILE A 124 6.65 -5.08 10.44
N PRO A 125 6.73 -4.68 9.16
CA PRO A 125 7.26 -5.55 8.11
C PRO A 125 8.77 -5.70 8.29
N LEU A 126 9.25 -6.94 8.32
CA LEU A 126 10.66 -7.27 8.45
C LEU A 126 11.16 -8.03 7.23
N ALA A 127 12.27 -7.57 6.64
CA ALA A 127 12.94 -8.32 5.58
C ALA A 127 13.62 -9.58 6.13
N GLU A 128 14.23 -9.47 7.31
CA GLU A 128 14.96 -10.55 7.99
C GLU A 128 14.40 -10.80 9.39
N ALA A 129 14.75 -11.94 9.98
CA ALA A 129 14.38 -12.22 11.36
C ALA A 129 15.06 -11.21 12.31
N VAL A 130 14.39 -10.91 13.42
CA VAL A 130 14.96 -10.08 14.49
C VAL A 130 15.43 -11.00 15.60
N ASP A 131 16.61 -10.73 16.15
CA ASP A 131 17.15 -11.48 17.29
C ASP A 131 16.82 -10.83 18.63
N HIS A 132 16.74 -9.50 18.66
CA HIS A 132 16.44 -8.78 19.88
C HIS A 132 15.73 -7.46 19.61
N ILE A 133 14.98 -6.99 20.61
CA ILE A 133 14.33 -5.69 20.62
C ILE A 133 14.79 -4.89 21.84
N TYR A 134 14.83 -3.58 21.71
CA TYR A 134 15.08 -2.69 22.84
C TYR A 134 13.83 -1.92 23.19
N ILE A 135 13.49 -1.90 24.46
CA ILE A 135 12.38 -1.16 25.04
C ILE A 135 12.98 -0.10 25.96
N GLU A 136 12.52 1.14 25.83
CA GLU A 136 12.89 2.25 26.71
C GLU A 136 11.62 2.96 27.15
N ILE A 137 11.52 3.29 28.43
CA ILE A 137 10.40 4.05 28.98
C ILE A 137 10.92 5.43 29.38
N PHE A 138 10.25 6.46 28.88
CA PHE A 138 10.59 7.87 29.12
C PHE A 138 9.46 8.56 29.89
N ASP A 139 9.84 9.57 30.66
CA ASP A 139 8.92 10.55 31.25
C ASP A 139 8.82 11.76 30.32
N GLU A 140 7.66 12.00 29.73
CA GLU A 140 7.41 13.19 28.92
C GLU A 140 7.35 14.42 29.82
N LYS A 141 8.07 15.49 29.45
CA LYS A 141 8.09 16.71 30.25
C LYS A 141 7.70 17.92 29.42
N ALA A 142 6.74 18.69 29.92
CA ALA A 142 6.23 19.88 29.23
C ALA A 142 7.27 21.00 29.05
N LEU A 143 8.27 21.11 29.94
CA LEU A 143 9.20 22.25 30.00
C LEU A 143 10.68 21.88 29.82
N THR A 144 11.02 20.61 29.82
CA THR A 144 12.41 20.13 29.79
C THR A 144 12.52 18.91 28.90
N THR A 145 13.74 18.50 28.55
CA THR A 145 13.95 17.25 27.83
C THR A 145 13.41 16.04 28.61
N ASP A 146 12.77 15.15 27.87
CA ASP A 146 12.30 13.87 28.38
C ASP A 146 13.43 13.08 29.02
N SER A 147 13.13 12.42 30.12
CA SER A 147 14.12 11.61 30.83
C SER A 147 13.79 10.14 30.74
N ARG A 148 14.78 9.33 30.37
CA ARG A 148 14.66 7.87 30.43
C ARG A 148 14.48 7.43 31.89
N ILE A 149 13.38 6.72 32.13
CA ILE A 149 13.05 6.11 33.42
C ILE A 149 13.68 4.72 33.48
N ALA A 150 13.39 3.90 32.48
CA ALA A 150 13.73 2.48 32.47
C ALA A 150 14.03 1.99 31.06
N TRP A 151 14.65 0.82 30.95
CA TRP A 151 14.92 0.16 29.68
C TRP A 151 15.06 -1.35 29.86
N THR A 152 14.88 -2.10 28.79
CA THR A 152 15.20 -3.53 28.74
C THR A 152 15.60 -3.95 27.33
N LYS A 153 16.44 -4.99 27.24
CA LYS A 153 16.79 -5.66 25.98
C LYS A 153 16.17 -7.04 26.04
N ILE A 154 15.31 -7.35 25.09
CA ILE A 154 14.62 -8.64 25.03
C ILE A 154 15.18 -9.42 23.87
N GLU A 155 15.75 -10.59 24.16
CA GLU A 155 16.17 -11.55 23.15
C GLU A 155 14.98 -12.41 22.75
N LEU A 156 14.69 -12.46 21.45
CA LEU A 156 13.53 -13.19 20.94
C LEU A 156 13.86 -14.68 20.90
N SER A 157 13.08 -15.47 21.65
CA SER A 157 13.23 -16.92 21.72
C SER A 157 12.86 -17.60 20.39
N ASP A 158 13.31 -18.84 20.22
CA ASP A 158 12.95 -19.65 19.05
C ASP A 158 11.44 -19.91 18.95
N GLN A 159 10.70 -19.83 20.08
CA GLN A 159 9.25 -19.96 20.10
C GLN A 159 8.57 -18.89 19.24
N ILE A 160 8.99 -17.63 19.39
CA ILE A 160 8.48 -16.52 18.56
C ILE A 160 8.85 -16.73 17.10
N LYS A 161 10.08 -17.18 16.82
CA LYS A 161 10.54 -17.44 15.45
C LYS A 161 9.75 -18.57 14.76
N ASN A 162 9.21 -19.50 15.55
CA ASN A 162 8.35 -20.59 15.09
C ASN A 162 6.86 -20.20 14.93
N GLY A 163 6.48 -18.97 15.30
CA GLY A 163 5.13 -18.45 15.11
C GLY A 163 4.26 -18.40 16.38
N GLU A 164 4.78 -18.86 17.52
CA GLU A 164 4.05 -18.81 18.79
C GLU A 164 4.15 -17.41 19.40
N PRO A 165 3.03 -16.78 19.78
CA PRO A 165 3.07 -15.49 20.46
C PRO A 165 3.61 -15.64 21.89
N LEU A 166 4.42 -14.67 22.32
CA LEU A 166 4.89 -14.56 23.70
C LEU A 166 4.13 -13.44 24.41
N ASP A 167 3.59 -13.74 25.59
CA ASP A 167 2.83 -12.83 26.44
C ASP A 167 3.40 -12.94 27.86
N ASP A 168 4.20 -11.95 28.29
CA ASP A 168 4.91 -12.03 29.57
C ASP A 168 5.29 -10.66 30.15
N TRP A 169 5.85 -10.65 31.36
CA TRP A 169 6.43 -9.49 32.01
C TRP A 169 7.96 -9.53 31.92
N TRP A 170 8.54 -8.53 31.27
CA TRP A 170 9.99 -8.40 31.18
C TRP A 170 10.52 -7.44 32.25
N PRO A 171 11.60 -7.81 32.96
CA PRO A 171 12.21 -6.95 33.94
C PRO A 171 12.83 -5.72 33.27
N LEU A 172 12.78 -4.61 33.99
CA LEU A 172 13.28 -3.32 33.56
C LEU A 172 14.52 -2.92 34.37
N SER A 173 15.54 -2.47 33.65
CA SER A 173 16.75 -1.87 34.19
C SER A 173 16.65 -0.35 34.18
N GLY A 174 17.34 0.33 35.10
CA GLY A 174 17.20 1.77 35.22
C GLY A 174 18.16 2.40 36.21
N LYS A 175 17.69 3.43 36.91
CA LYS A 175 18.50 4.15 37.90
C LYS A 175 18.58 3.39 39.23
N LEU A 176 17.67 2.45 39.49
CA LEU A 176 17.73 1.56 40.65
C LEU A 176 18.73 0.42 40.49
N GLY A 177 19.12 0.10 39.26
CA GLY A 177 20.01 -1.00 38.93
C GLY A 177 19.47 -1.84 37.78
N GLU A 178 20.14 -2.97 37.54
CA GLU A 178 19.77 -3.96 36.54
C GLU A 178 18.56 -4.77 37.02
N GLU A 179 17.50 -4.83 36.21
CA GLU A 179 16.25 -5.54 36.52
C GLU A 179 15.50 -5.06 37.79
N LEU A 180 15.91 -3.92 38.36
CA LEU A 180 15.35 -3.37 39.60
C LEU A 180 14.37 -2.21 39.39
N GLU A 181 14.15 -1.77 38.15
CA GLU A 181 13.29 -0.61 37.84
C GLU A 181 11.80 -0.98 37.72
N GLY A 182 11.49 -2.28 37.74
CA GLY A 182 10.14 -2.81 37.65
C GLY A 182 10.01 -3.80 36.48
N SER A 183 8.85 -3.83 35.85
CA SER A 183 8.60 -4.73 34.71
C SER A 183 7.63 -4.13 33.68
N VAL A 184 7.74 -4.56 32.43
CA VAL A 184 6.86 -4.16 31.31
C VAL A 184 6.13 -5.38 30.76
N HIS A 185 4.83 -5.25 30.49
CA HIS A 185 3.99 -6.30 29.91
C HIS A 185 3.88 -6.11 28.41
N LEU A 186 4.33 -7.12 27.65
CA LEU A 186 4.29 -7.10 26.19
C LEU A 186 3.65 -8.37 25.63
N VAL A 187 3.08 -8.25 24.43
CA VAL A 187 2.73 -9.40 23.60
C VAL A 187 3.48 -9.30 22.29
N VAL A 188 4.27 -10.31 21.95
CA VAL A 188 5.12 -10.34 20.76
C VAL A 188 4.74 -11.53 19.89
N SER A 189 4.53 -11.31 18.59
CA SER A 189 4.28 -12.39 17.63
C SER A 189 5.00 -12.16 16.32
N TYR A 190 5.49 -13.22 15.69
CA TYR A 190 6.20 -13.15 14.42
C TYR A 190 5.64 -14.17 13.43
N VAL A 191 5.29 -13.72 12.24
CA VAL A 191 4.76 -14.58 11.17
C VAL A 191 5.65 -14.48 9.95
N LYS A 192 6.27 -15.61 9.58
CA LYS A 192 7.03 -15.72 8.33
C LYS A 192 6.07 -15.80 7.15
N VAL A 193 6.20 -14.88 6.19
CA VAL A 193 5.37 -14.94 4.98
C VAL A 193 5.98 -15.95 4.03
N GLN A 194 5.24 -17.03 3.73
CA GLN A 194 5.65 -17.98 2.70
C GLN A 194 5.52 -17.30 1.34
N GLN A 195 6.58 -17.34 0.53
CA GLN A 195 6.51 -16.86 -0.84
C GLN A 195 5.44 -17.65 -1.61
N PRO A 196 4.47 -17.00 -2.26
CA PRO A 196 3.62 -17.71 -3.20
C PRO A 196 4.52 -18.35 -4.27
N PRO A 197 4.21 -19.58 -4.73
CA PRO A 197 5.01 -20.24 -5.75
C PRO A 197 5.16 -19.32 -6.97
N PRO A 198 6.34 -19.29 -7.62
CA PRO A 198 6.53 -18.50 -8.82
C PRO A 198 5.43 -18.87 -9.81
N MET A 199 4.64 -17.87 -10.24
CA MET A 199 3.62 -18.09 -11.26
C MET A 199 4.34 -18.66 -12.49
N GLN A 200 4.09 -19.94 -12.79
CA GLN A 200 4.52 -20.51 -14.06
C GLN A 200 3.83 -19.69 -15.15
N GLN A 201 4.63 -19.07 -16.03
CA GLN A 201 4.09 -18.37 -17.20
C GLN A 201 3.31 -19.41 -18.01
N MET A 202 1.99 -19.34 -17.99
CA MET A 202 1.19 -20.15 -18.90
C MET A 202 1.52 -19.70 -20.33
N PRO A 203 1.84 -20.63 -21.25
CA PRO A 203 2.09 -20.27 -22.65
C PRO A 203 0.90 -19.48 -23.18
N ILE A 204 1.17 -18.29 -23.73
CA ILE A 204 0.17 -17.49 -24.43
C ILE A 204 -0.30 -18.33 -25.63
N MET A 205 -1.50 -18.89 -25.56
CA MET A 205 -2.17 -19.42 -26.74
C MET A 205 -2.68 -18.24 -27.55
N LEU A 206 -1.99 -17.93 -28.65
CA LEU A 206 -2.49 -17.03 -29.68
C LEU A 206 -3.84 -17.58 -30.18
N PRO A 207 -4.93 -16.78 -30.17
CA PRO A 207 -6.16 -17.16 -30.84
C PRO A 207 -5.84 -17.40 -32.32
N GLY A 208 -6.05 -18.63 -32.78
CA GLY A 208 -5.91 -18.96 -34.18
C GLY A 208 -6.88 -18.14 -35.03
N PRO A 209 -6.54 -17.84 -36.30
CA PRO A 209 -7.42 -17.08 -37.18
C PRO A 209 -8.76 -17.79 -37.30
N TYR A 210 -9.84 -17.05 -37.08
CA TYR A 210 -11.21 -17.56 -37.27
C TYR A 210 -11.40 -17.93 -38.75
N PRO A 211 -12.00 -19.09 -39.05
CA PRO A 211 -12.31 -19.47 -40.42
C PRO A 211 -13.38 -18.52 -40.96
N VAL A 212 -13.04 -17.85 -42.07
CA VAL A 212 -14.00 -17.08 -42.88
C VAL A 212 -14.79 -18.10 -43.70
N GLY A 213 -16.10 -18.16 -43.47
CA GLY A 213 -17.06 -18.93 -44.26
C GLY A 213 -17.92 -18.02 -45.10
#